data_AF-A0A078RYE3-F1
#
_entry.id   AF-A0A078RYE3-F1
#
_cell.length_a   1.000
_cell.length_b   1.000
_cell.length_c   1.000
_cell.angle_alpha   90.00
_cell.angle_beta   90.00
_cell.angle_gamma   90.00
#
_symmetry.space_group_name_H-M   'P 1'
#
loop_
_entity.id
_entity.type
_entity.pdbx_description
1 polymer ?
#
loop_
_entity_poly.entity_id
_entity_poly.type
_entity_poly.pdbx_seq_one_letter_code
_entity_poly.pdbx_strand_id
1 'polypeptide(L)' 'MFLEFVNLLTLTTSEGELRKSVKEFAEKHELDKFFLYGFGSHHFYLHQRYTSNPEMVMKNRVLSVHF' A
#
# COMPACT_ATOMS: atom_id res chain seq x y z
N MET A 1 4.64 -11.02 3.97
CA MET A 1 3.79 -9.81 3.88
C MET A 1 4.40 -8.72 3.00
N PHE A 2 5.36 -7.89 3.45
CA PHE A 2 5.76 -6.71 2.67
C PHE A 2 6.35 -7.03 1.29
N LEU A 3 7.23 -8.04 1.18
CA LEU A 3 7.77 -8.47 -0.12
C LEU A 3 6.68 -9.02 -1.05
N GLU A 4 5.70 -9.75 -0.51
CA GLU A 4 4.55 -10.24 -1.30
C GLU A 4 3.70 -9.07 -1.81
N PHE A 5 3.54 -8.03 -0.99
CA PHE A 5 2.86 -6.80 -1.39
C PHE A 5 3.62 -6.10 -2.53
N VAL A 6 4.94 -5.93 -2.42
CA VAL A 6 5.76 -5.36 -3.50
C VAL A 6 5.64 -6.17 -4.80
N ASN A 7 5.68 -7.49 -4.71
CA ASN A 7 5.50 -8.36 -5.87
C ASN A 7 4.12 -8.17 -6.51
N LEU A 8 3.06 -8.13 -5.70
CA LEU A 8 1.70 -7.86 -6.18
C LEU A 8 1.64 -6.51 -6.91
N LEU A 9 2.17 -5.44 -6.34
CA LEU A 9 2.22 -4.11 -6.97
C LEU A 9 3.02 -4.09 -8.27
N THR A 10 4.06 -4.93 -8.37
CA THR A 10 4.95 -5.00 -9.55
C THR A 10 4.32 -5.81 -10.68
N LEU A 11 3.51 -6.81 -10.35
CA LEU A 11 2.94 -7.75 -11.32
C LEU A 11 1.56 -7.30 -11.85
N THR A 12 0.88 -6.39 -11.17
CA THR A 12 -0.38 -5.81 -11.67
C THR A 12 -0.14 -5.03 -12.97
N THR A 13 -1.00 -5.24 -13.97
CA THR A 13 -0.81 -4.69 -15.32
C THR A 13 -1.77 -3.54 -15.67
N SER A 14 -2.71 -3.23 -14.77
CA SER A 14 -3.66 -2.12 -14.94
C SER A 14 -4.02 -1.49 -13.59
N GLU A 15 -4.47 -0.22 -13.61
CA GLU A 15 -4.94 0.47 -12.41
C GLU A 15 -6.12 -0.26 -11.73
N GLY A 16 -7.04 -0.81 -12.54
CA GLY A 16 -8.18 -1.57 -12.02
C GLY A 16 -7.76 -2.83 -11.28
N GLU A 17 -6.81 -3.58 -11.84
CA GLU A 17 -6.22 -4.76 -11.20
C GLU A 17 -5.46 -4.37 -9.93
N LEU A 18 -4.66 -3.30 -9.98
CA LEU A 18 -3.94 -2.78 -8.82
C LEU A 18 -4.89 -2.46 -7.65
N ARG A 19 -5.98 -1.71 -7.91
CA ARG A 19 -6.97 -1.35 -6.88
C ARG A 19 -7.64 -2.58 -6.26
N LYS A 20 -8.02 -3.55 -7.09
CA LYS A 20 -8.62 -4.80 -6.63
C LYS A 20 -7.64 -5.62 -5.78
N SER A 21 -6.43 -5.82 -6.29
CA SER A 21 -5.40 -6.63 -5.64
C SER A 21 -4.94 -6.02 -4.30
N VAL A 22 -4.81 -4.68 -4.21
CA VAL A 22 -4.50 -4.00 -2.94
C VAL A 22 -5.62 -4.23 -1.91
N LYS A 23 -6.89 -4.13 -2.33
CA LYS A 23 -8.03 -4.38 -1.45
C LYS A 23 -8.04 -5.82 -0.92
N GLU A 24 -7.92 -6.80 -1.82
CA GLU A 24 -7.90 -8.23 -1.44
C GLU A 24 -6.70 -8.55 -0.53
N PHE A 25 -5.54 -7.94 -0.78
CA PHE A 25 -4.35 -8.11 0.06
C PHE A 25 -4.57 -7.54 1.46
N ALA A 26 -5.19 -6.36 1.57
CA ALA A 26 -5.50 -5.72 2.85
C ALA A 26 -6.58 -6.48 3.66
N GLU A 27 -7.52 -7.17 3.00
CA GLU A 27 -8.49 -8.03 3.68
C GLU A 27 -7.84 -9.30 4.22
N LYS A 28 -6.84 -9.85 3.50
CA LYS A 28 -6.15 -11.09 3.87
C LYS A 28 -5.03 -10.88 4.91
N HIS A 29 -4.40 -9.73 4.91
CA HIS A 29 -3.25 -9.41 5.75
C HIS A 29 -3.53 -8.18 6.61
N GLU A 30 -2.90 -8.04 7.78
CA GLU A 30 -3.07 -6.87 8.66
C GLU A 30 -2.38 -5.59 8.09
N LEU A 31 -2.62 -5.24 6.82
CA LEU A 31 -1.91 -4.14 6.15
C LEU A 31 -2.17 -2.79 6.84
N ASP A 32 -3.42 -2.53 7.25
CA ASP A 32 -3.85 -1.28 7.89
C ASP A 32 -3.19 -1.02 9.25
N LYS A 33 -2.73 -2.08 9.92
CA LYS A 33 -2.04 -2.00 11.21
C LYS A 33 -0.67 -1.35 11.10
N PHE A 34 0.01 -1.59 9.98
CA PHE A 34 1.39 -1.14 9.77
C PHE A 34 1.50 0.00 8.77
N PHE A 35 0.50 0.19 7.91
CA PHE A 35 0.57 1.14 6.82
C PHE A 35 -0.68 2.00 6.69
N LEU A 36 -0.48 3.21 6.17
CA LEU A 36 -1.51 4.08 5.62
C LEU A 36 -1.29 4.15 4.11
N TYR A 37 -2.33 3.93 3.31
CA TYR A 37 -2.22 3.93 1.87
C TYR A 37 -3.49 4.42 1.20
N GLY A 38 -3.37 4.70 -0.09
CA GLY A 38 -4.49 5.14 -0.90
C GLY A 38 -4.08 5.41 -2.33
N PHE A 39 -5.04 5.92 -3.10
CA PHE A 39 -4.87 6.24 -4.51
C PHE A 39 -5.07 7.74 -4.69
N GLY A 40 -4.05 8.41 -5.24
CA GLY A 40 -4.19 9.74 -5.83
C GLY A 40 -4.68 9.64 -7.28
N SER A 41 -4.68 10.77 -8.00
CA SER A 41 -5.16 10.82 -9.38
C SER A 41 -4.37 9.95 -10.38
N HIS A 42 -3.08 9.73 -10.13
CA HIS A 42 -2.15 9.04 -11.06
C HIS A 42 -1.14 8.13 -10.34
N HIS A 43 -1.37 7.83 -9.06
CA HIS A 43 -0.47 6.94 -8.33
C HIS A 43 -1.13 6.35 -7.09
N PHE A 44 -0.63 5.19 -6.71
CA PHE A 44 -0.82 4.58 -5.40
C PHE A 44 0.31 5.04 -4.46
N TYR A 45 -0.03 5.38 -3.21
CA TYR A 45 0.96 5.76 -2.19
C TYR A 45 0.87 4.85 -0.96
N LEU A 46 2.01 4.62 -0.32
CA LEU A 46 2.12 3.85 0.92
C LEU A 46 3.02 4.58 1.91
N HIS A 47 2.50 4.85 3.11
CA HIS A 47 3.25 5.33 4.26
C HIS A 47 3.28 4.27 5.36
N GLN A 48 4.40 4.17 6.07
CA GLN A 48 4.50 3.33 7.27
C GLN A 48 3.96 4.09 8.49
N ARG A 49 3.14 3.42 9.31
CA ARG A 49 2.72 3.90 10.62
C ARG A 49 3.84 3.73 11.65
N TYR A 50 3.88 4.58 12.67
CA TYR A 50 4.82 4.37 13.78
C TYR A 50 4.41 3.15 14.60
N THR A 51 5.38 2.32 14.98
CA THR A 51 5.13 1.14 15.84
C THR A 51 4.68 1.53 17.24
N SER A 52 5.11 2.71 17.72
CA SER A 52 4.74 3.26 19.03
C SER A 52 3.43 4.04 19.03
N ASN A 53 2.98 4.54 17.87
CA ASN A 53 1.73 5.29 17.73
C ASN A 53 1.14 5.08 16.31
N PRO A 54 0.21 4.14 16.13
CA PRO A 54 -0.36 3.82 14.83
C PRO A 54 -1.11 4.98 14.17
N GLU A 55 -1.56 5.99 14.93
CA GLU A 55 -2.24 7.17 14.37
C GLU A 55 -1.30 8.10 13.61
N MET A 56 0.01 7.95 13.79
CA MET A 56 1.03 8.72 13.09
C MET A 56 1.66 7.91 11.97
N VAL A 57 2.09 8.61 10.92
CA VAL A 57 2.82 8.02 9.78
C VAL A 57 4.17 8.67 9.56
N MET A 58 5.14 7.89 9.08
CA MET A 58 6.43 8.40 8.68
C MET A 58 6.28 9.45 7.57
N LYS A 59 7.07 10.52 7.66
CA LYS A 59 7.02 11.67 6.75
C LYS A 59 7.18 11.26 5.28
N ASN A 60 8.10 10.34 5.01
CA ASN A 60 8.39 9.89 3.64
C ASN A 60 7.52 8.68 3.29
N ARG A 61 7.08 8.62 2.03
CA ARG A 61 6.44 7.43 1.48
C ARG A 61 7.45 6.29 1.44
N VAL A 62 6.99 5.09 1.76
CA VAL A 62 7.73 3.85 1.53
C VAL A 62 7.68 3.49 0.05
N LEU A 63 6.51 3.65 -0.58
CA LEU A 63 6.30 3.37 -2.00
C LEU A 63 5.40 4.41 -2.66
N SER A 64 5.66 4.63 -3.96
CA SER A 64 4.80 5.36 -4.89
C SER A 64 4.78 4.58 -6.20
N VAL A 65 3.61 4.08 -6.60
CA VAL A 65 3.43 3.32 -7.86
C VAL A 65 2.62 4.19 -8.80
N HIS A 66 3.20 4.52 -9.95
CA HIS A 66 2.61 5.43 -10.92
C HIS A 66 1.90 4.65 -12.03
N PHE A 67 0.74 5.15 -12.45
CA PHE A 67 -0.08 4.59 -13.51
C PHE A 67 -0.68 5.71 -14.36
#